data_AF-A0A1G0NWI1-F1
#
_entry.id   AF-A0A1G0NWI1-F1
#
_cell.length_a   1.000
_cell.length_b   1.000
_cell.length_c   1.000
_cell.angle_alpha   90.00
_cell.angle_beta   90.00
_cell.angle_gamma   90.00
#
_symmetry.space_group_name_H-M   'P 1'
#
loop_
_entity.id
_entity.type
_entity.pdbx_description
1 polymer ?
#
loop_
_entity_poly.entity_id
_entity_poly.type
_entity_poly.pdbx_seq_one_letter_code
_entity_poly.pdbx_strand_id
1 'polypeptide(L)'
;MTDFVGHISNCLINGDSFSDINGIKIKNTINLFLANKSISIIQSPDLIIDKINMAEYQNKFVQSTKILIKNVNDVEIDSCHSLIIKLTSLLSFILNSQVIYYGYEYSEEKRFWAALGYTNIFYNVLENNRGDEIKDFITSTWEQFEYNYERRKLPLIFDYIFQAFSVNTIETKLVFSYVTLESLKYTFAKEKSFKFSNGCFRDQNSKRLSFNDLIKMMLNEVDINFDVKEIIELRNDIIHSDFTEKPYEHNFKVFIYCQHLIRNYIIKLLGYRGYYILVR
;
A
#
# COMPACT_ATOMS: atom_id res chain seq x y z
N MET A 1 -19.29 25.63 9.04
CA MET A 1 -18.36 24.53 8.79
C MET A 1 -19.20 23.31 8.53
N THR A 2 -18.96 22.63 7.43
CA THR A 2 -19.75 21.48 6.98
C THR A 2 -18.84 20.28 6.94
N ASP A 3 -19.39 19.08 7.13
CA ASP A 3 -18.59 17.88 7.02
C ASP A 3 -18.29 17.55 5.55
N PHE A 4 -17.08 17.08 5.27
CA PHE A 4 -16.66 16.58 3.97
C PHE A 4 -16.74 15.06 3.98
N VAL A 5 -17.44 14.47 3.01
CA VAL A 5 -17.63 13.02 2.89
C VAL A 5 -16.96 12.53 1.61
N GLY A 6 -15.85 11.81 1.74
CA GLY A 6 -15.23 11.09 0.62
C GLY A 6 -15.77 9.67 0.47
N HIS A 7 -15.98 9.23 -0.76
CA HIS A 7 -16.44 7.88 -1.11
C HIS A 7 -15.29 7.03 -1.63
N ILE A 8 -15.13 5.85 -1.05
CA ILE A 8 -14.00 4.96 -1.28
C ILE A 8 -14.50 3.57 -1.66
N SER A 9 -13.86 3.01 -2.69
CA SER A 9 -14.08 1.63 -3.08
C SER A 9 -12.94 0.72 -2.60
N ASN A 10 -13.24 -0.58 -2.55
CA ASN A 10 -12.31 -1.68 -2.32
C ASN A 10 -11.57 -1.66 -0.97
N CYS A 11 -12.07 -0.90 -0.01
CA CYS A 11 -11.56 -0.79 1.36
C CYS A 11 -12.39 -1.70 2.28
N LEU A 12 -12.08 -2.99 2.26
CA LEU A 12 -12.79 -3.98 3.08
C LEU A 12 -12.13 -4.11 4.46
N ILE A 13 -12.55 -3.30 5.44
CA ILE A 13 -12.01 -3.27 6.81
C ILE A 13 -13.10 -3.20 7.88
N ASN A 14 -12.90 -3.91 9.00
CA ASN A 14 -13.72 -3.74 10.18
C ASN A 14 -13.26 -2.53 10.99
N GLY A 15 -14.18 -1.93 11.73
CA GLY A 15 -13.89 -0.83 12.63
C GLY A 15 -13.13 -1.22 13.90
N ASP A 16 -12.65 -0.21 14.62
CA ASP A 16 -12.29 -0.28 16.04
C ASP A 16 -13.48 0.12 16.94
N SER A 17 -14.43 0.88 16.38
CA SER A 17 -15.57 1.49 17.06
C SER A 17 -16.90 1.00 16.47
N PHE A 18 -17.95 1.03 17.30
CA PHE A 18 -19.30 0.63 16.90
C PHE A 18 -20.13 1.84 16.42
N SER A 19 -20.89 1.65 15.34
CA SER A 19 -22.05 2.48 15.00
C SER A 19 -23.34 1.76 15.35
N ASP A 20 -24.41 2.51 15.58
CA ASP A 20 -25.76 1.98 15.77
C ASP A 20 -26.57 2.22 14.49
N ILE A 21 -27.05 1.14 13.88
CA ILE A 21 -27.85 1.18 12.67
C ILE A 21 -29.11 0.37 12.93
N ASN A 22 -30.22 1.10 13.07
CA ASN A 22 -31.54 0.52 13.36
C ASN A 22 -31.54 -0.41 14.59
N GLY A 23 -30.79 -0.07 15.65
CA GLY A 23 -30.68 -0.85 16.88
C GLY A 23 -29.64 -1.99 16.81
N ILE A 24 -28.97 -2.18 15.67
CA ILE A 24 -27.87 -3.14 15.51
C ILE A 24 -26.55 -2.41 15.69
N LYS A 25 -25.75 -2.85 16.66
CA LYS A 25 -24.39 -2.34 16.86
C LYS A 25 -23.41 -3.04 15.93
N ILE A 26 -22.77 -2.28 15.06
CA ILE A 26 -21.87 -2.80 14.03
C ILE A 26 -20.50 -2.16 14.17
N LYS A 27 -19.46 -2.99 14.24
CA LYS A 27 -18.07 -2.53 14.36
C LYS A 27 -17.51 -2.16 12.98
N ASN A 28 -17.84 -0.97 12.49
CA ASN A 28 -17.53 -0.54 11.12
C ASN A 28 -16.77 0.80 11.01
N THR A 29 -16.45 1.43 12.15
CA THR A 29 -15.84 2.76 12.16
C THR A 29 -14.42 2.72 12.72
N ILE A 30 -13.49 3.40 12.05
CA ILE A 30 -12.15 3.73 12.57
C ILE A 30 -12.06 5.25 12.69
N ASN A 31 -11.81 5.74 13.91
CA ASN A 31 -11.63 7.17 14.17
C ASN A 31 -10.15 7.52 14.26
N LEU A 32 -9.74 8.55 13.51
CA LEU A 32 -8.37 9.00 13.37
C LEU A 32 -8.26 10.51 13.61
N PHE A 33 -7.07 10.95 14.02
CA PHE A 33 -6.68 12.35 13.99
C PHE A 33 -5.40 12.49 13.17
N LEU A 34 -5.51 12.99 11.94
CA LEU A 34 -4.39 13.13 11.00
C LEU A 34 -4.42 14.53 10.39
N ALA A 35 -3.25 15.11 10.12
CA ALA A 35 -3.12 16.45 9.52
C ALA A 35 -4.01 17.51 10.21
N ASN A 36 -4.09 17.47 11.55
CA ASN A 36 -4.94 18.33 12.39
C ASN A 36 -6.44 18.22 12.11
N LYS A 37 -6.90 17.10 11.54
CA LYS A 37 -8.31 16.84 11.23
C LYS A 37 -8.80 15.59 11.95
N SER A 38 -10.04 15.68 12.46
CA SER A 38 -10.77 14.51 12.94
C SER A 38 -11.42 13.80 11.76
N ILE A 39 -11.06 12.53 11.57
CA ILE A 39 -11.42 11.72 10.42
C ILE A 39 -12.10 10.44 10.92
N SER A 40 -13.18 10.02 10.28
CA SER A 40 -13.79 8.72 10.51
C SER A 40 -13.82 7.93 9.20
N ILE A 41 -13.18 6.77 9.18
CA ILE A 41 -13.31 5.78 8.11
C ILE A 41 -14.48 4.88 8.48
N ILE A 42 -15.52 4.82 7.65
CA ILE A 42 -16.79 4.15 7.96
C ILE A 42 -17.10 3.16 6.85
N GLN A 43 -16.98 1.87 7.15
CA GLN A 43 -17.37 0.81 6.22
C GLN A 43 -18.90 0.70 6.10
N SER A 44 -19.37 0.42 4.89
CA SER A 44 -20.78 0.20 4.58
C SER A 44 -21.33 -0.96 5.44
N PRO A 45 -22.48 -0.77 6.12
CA PRO A 45 -23.04 -1.76 7.02
C PRO A 45 -23.38 -3.09 6.34
N ASP A 46 -23.88 -3.03 5.10
CA ASP A 46 -24.31 -4.20 4.33
C ASP A 46 -23.17 -5.22 4.16
N LEU A 47 -21.93 -4.73 4.04
CA LEU A 47 -20.73 -5.57 3.93
C LEU A 47 -20.39 -6.35 5.21
N ILE A 48 -20.96 -5.96 6.35
CA ILE A 48 -20.72 -6.60 7.65
C ILE A 48 -21.95 -7.41 8.08
N ILE A 49 -23.16 -6.87 7.87
CA ILE A 49 -24.42 -7.50 8.29
C ILE A 49 -24.72 -8.76 7.49
N ASP A 50 -24.51 -8.71 6.17
CA ASP A 50 -24.97 -9.78 5.27
C ASP A 50 -24.15 -11.08 5.42
N LYS A 51 -23.11 -11.08 6.27
CA LYS A 51 -22.18 -12.20 6.50
C LYS A 51 -21.66 -12.82 5.19
N ILE A 52 -21.59 -12.01 4.14
CA ILE A 52 -21.12 -12.45 2.83
C ILE A 52 -19.69 -12.92 2.99
N ASN A 53 -19.37 -14.06 2.38
CA ASN A 53 -18.02 -14.57 2.36
C ASN A 53 -17.15 -13.53 1.63
N MET A 54 -16.15 -12.95 2.33
CA MET A 54 -15.26 -11.93 1.76
C MET A 54 -14.63 -12.37 0.42
N ALA A 55 -14.44 -13.68 0.21
CA ALA A 55 -13.94 -14.24 -1.04
C ALA A 55 -14.82 -13.92 -2.25
N GLU A 56 -16.13 -13.67 -2.06
CA GLU A 56 -17.04 -13.25 -3.13
C GLU A 56 -16.71 -11.88 -3.68
N TYR A 57 -15.97 -11.05 -2.93
CA TYR A 57 -15.50 -9.76 -3.39
C TYR A 57 -14.17 -9.85 -4.12
N GLN A 58 -13.46 -10.98 -4.15
CA GLN A 58 -12.18 -11.06 -4.86
C GLN A 58 -12.32 -10.61 -6.33
N ASN A 59 -11.43 -9.73 -6.77
CA ASN A 59 -11.38 -9.20 -8.13
C ASN A 59 -12.66 -8.44 -8.58
N LYS A 60 -13.41 -7.85 -7.63
CA LYS A 60 -14.59 -7.02 -7.94
C LYS A 60 -14.31 -5.56 -7.61
N PHE A 61 -15.10 -4.66 -8.21
CA PHE A 61 -15.20 -3.29 -7.74
C PHE A 61 -16.31 -3.23 -6.69
N VAL A 62 -15.97 -2.78 -5.48
CA VAL A 62 -16.91 -2.72 -4.35
C VAL A 62 -16.93 -1.30 -3.78
N GLN A 63 -18.07 -0.63 -3.87
CA GLN A 63 -18.30 0.64 -3.17
C GLN A 63 -18.45 0.35 -1.68
N SER A 64 -17.38 0.54 -0.92
CA SER A 64 -17.27 -0.12 0.38
C SER A 64 -17.30 0.81 1.58
N THR A 65 -16.77 2.02 1.45
CA THR A 65 -16.36 2.80 2.62
C THR A 65 -16.52 4.29 2.36
N LYS A 66 -16.81 5.05 3.42
CA LYS A 66 -16.78 6.52 3.40
C LYS A 66 -15.71 7.04 4.34
N ILE A 67 -15.13 8.18 4.01
CA ILE A 67 -14.31 8.97 4.92
C ILE A 67 -15.06 10.26 5.24
N LEU A 68 -15.34 10.46 6.52
CA LEU A 68 -15.93 11.68 7.06
C LEU A 68 -14.83 12.55 7.67
N ILE A 69 -14.66 13.77 7.17
CA ILE A 69 -13.79 14.79 7.76
C ILE A 69 -14.68 15.88 8.36
N LYS A 70 -14.58 16.08 9.66
CA LYS A 70 -15.49 16.98 10.39
C LYS A 70 -15.09 18.44 10.27
N ASN A 71 -16.08 19.33 10.27
CA ASN A 71 -15.90 20.79 10.39
C ASN A 71 -14.92 21.36 9.34
N VAL A 72 -15.18 21.09 8.07
CA VAL A 72 -14.37 21.57 6.94
C VAL A 72 -14.88 22.94 6.48
N ASN A 73 -13.94 23.81 6.11
CA ASN A 73 -14.19 25.09 5.45
C ASN A 73 -13.83 25.01 3.96
N ASP A 74 -14.40 25.89 3.14
CA ASP A 74 -14.23 25.87 1.69
C ASP A 74 -12.77 25.96 1.24
N VAL A 75 -11.93 26.69 1.99
CA VAL A 75 -10.50 26.83 1.72
C VAL A 75 -9.69 25.55 1.99
N GLU A 76 -10.29 24.55 2.63
CA GLU A 76 -9.66 23.29 3.02
C GLU A 76 -10.10 22.11 2.14
N ILE A 77 -10.95 22.35 1.14
CA ILE A 77 -11.46 21.29 0.26
C ILE A 77 -10.32 20.55 -0.44
N ASP A 78 -9.38 21.27 -1.05
CA ASP A 78 -8.23 20.66 -1.75
C ASP A 78 -7.33 19.86 -0.81
N SER A 79 -7.16 20.31 0.43
CA SER A 79 -6.37 19.57 1.42
C SER A 79 -7.10 18.31 1.89
N CYS A 80 -8.44 18.33 1.96
CA CYS A 80 -9.26 17.14 2.21
C CYS A 80 -9.13 16.10 1.09
N HIS A 81 -9.16 16.53 -0.18
CA HIS A 81 -8.90 15.65 -1.32
C HIS A 81 -7.52 15.00 -1.23
N SER A 82 -6.47 15.80 -1.00
CA SER A 82 -5.10 15.32 -0.89
C SER A 82 -4.93 14.32 0.27
N LEU A 83 -5.52 14.62 1.42
CA LEU A 83 -5.54 13.74 2.59
C LEU A 83 -6.20 12.38 2.28
N ILE A 84 -7.36 12.39 1.64
CA ILE A 84 -8.08 11.16 1.29
C ILE A 84 -7.27 10.33 0.28
N ILE A 85 -6.70 10.96 -0.75
CA ILE A 85 -5.87 10.26 -1.76
C ILE A 85 -4.68 9.56 -1.10
N LYS A 86 -3.97 10.28 -0.21
CA LYS A 86 -2.85 9.72 0.54
C LYS A 86 -3.29 8.57 1.44
N LEU A 87 -4.39 8.74 2.16
CA LEU A 87 -4.93 7.71 3.04
C LEU A 87 -5.39 6.47 2.27
N THR A 88 -6.03 6.63 1.10
CA THR A 88 -6.40 5.50 0.23
C THR A 88 -5.18 4.77 -0.32
N SER A 89 -4.10 5.48 -0.63
CA SER A 89 -2.82 4.87 -1.02
C SER A 89 -2.23 4.03 0.12
N LEU A 90 -2.18 4.57 1.35
CA LEU A 90 -1.70 3.81 2.51
C LEU A 90 -2.58 2.58 2.80
N LEU A 91 -3.90 2.72 2.72
CA LEU A 91 -4.83 1.60 2.86
C LEU A 91 -4.67 0.55 1.76
N SER A 92 -4.33 0.97 0.54
CA SER A 92 -4.05 0.04 -0.57
C SER A 92 -2.86 -0.87 -0.25
N PHE A 93 -1.82 -0.33 0.38
CA PHE A 93 -0.70 -1.13 0.87
C PHE A 93 -1.11 -2.09 1.99
N ILE A 94 -1.81 -1.58 3.02
CA ILE A 94 -2.23 -2.36 4.19
C ILE A 94 -3.07 -3.57 3.76
N LEU A 95 -4.03 -3.35 2.86
CA LEU A 95 -4.99 -4.36 2.41
C LEU A 95 -4.52 -5.10 1.17
N ASN A 96 -3.40 -4.70 0.56
CA ASN A 96 -2.95 -5.21 -0.73
C ASN A 96 -4.08 -5.21 -1.79
N SER A 97 -4.88 -4.14 -1.81
CA SER A 97 -6.12 -3.97 -2.59
C SER A 97 -6.11 -2.60 -3.26
N GLN A 98 -6.78 -2.41 -4.40
CA GLN A 98 -6.84 -1.09 -5.05
C GLN A 98 -7.90 -0.21 -4.39
N VAL A 99 -7.56 0.37 -3.24
CA VAL A 99 -8.44 1.28 -2.48
C VAL A 99 -8.48 2.63 -3.19
N ILE A 100 -9.65 3.01 -3.72
CA ILE A 100 -9.78 4.15 -4.62
C ILE A 100 -10.79 5.16 -4.08
N TYR A 101 -10.36 6.42 -4.05
CA TYR A 101 -11.25 7.57 -3.86
C TYR A 101 -11.97 7.88 -5.18
N TYR A 102 -13.31 7.81 -5.20
CA TYR A 102 -14.10 7.92 -6.44
C TYR A 102 -15.18 9.02 -6.44
N GLY A 103 -15.33 9.76 -5.34
CA GLY A 103 -16.29 10.85 -5.28
C GLY A 103 -16.37 11.47 -3.90
N TYR A 104 -17.04 12.62 -3.79
CA TYR A 104 -17.27 13.30 -2.53
C TYR A 104 -18.62 14.00 -2.46
N GLU A 105 -19.01 14.31 -1.25
CA GLU A 105 -20.11 15.20 -0.90
C GLU A 105 -19.59 16.27 0.06
N TYR A 106 -19.88 17.54 -0.22
CA TYR A 106 -19.57 18.65 0.66
C TYR A 106 -20.59 19.76 0.44
N SER A 107 -21.23 20.23 1.51
CA SER A 107 -22.37 21.16 1.40
C SER A 107 -23.46 20.59 0.49
N GLU A 108 -23.95 21.35 -0.48
CA GLU A 108 -24.92 20.91 -1.48
C GLU A 108 -24.27 20.19 -2.69
N GLU A 109 -22.94 20.18 -2.77
CA GLU A 109 -22.23 19.60 -3.90
C GLU A 109 -21.99 18.10 -3.72
N LYS A 110 -22.27 17.34 -4.79
CA LYS A 110 -21.90 15.93 -4.92
C LYS A 110 -21.19 15.71 -6.24
N ARG A 111 -19.97 15.17 -6.20
CA ARG A 111 -19.22 14.81 -7.41
C ARG A 111 -18.75 13.38 -7.33
N PHE A 112 -18.96 12.64 -8.41
CA PHE A 112 -18.47 11.28 -8.57
C PHE A 112 -17.78 11.16 -9.91
N TRP A 113 -16.75 10.33 -9.99
CA TRP A 113 -16.08 10.01 -11.23
C TRP A 113 -16.04 8.50 -11.44
N ALA A 114 -15.84 8.12 -12.70
CA ALA A 114 -15.62 6.72 -13.05
C ALA A 114 -14.32 6.25 -12.40
N ALA A 115 -14.38 5.12 -11.70
CA ALA A 115 -13.23 4.47 -11.10
C ALA A 115 -13.19 3.01 -11.52
N LEU A 116 -11.99 2.51 -11.81
CA LEU A 116 -11.73 1.11 -12.08
C LEU A 116 -10.71 0.61 -11.06
N GLY A 117 -11.03 -0.51 -10.42
CA GLY A 117 -10.10 -1.18 -9.54
C GLY A 117 -10.71 -2.42 -8.95
N TYR A 118 -9.85 -3.25 -8.37
CA TYR A 118 -10.22 -4.57 -7.91
C TYR A 118 -9.87 -4.73 -6.44
N THR A 119 -10.79 -5.33 -5.69
CA THR A 119 -10.53 -5.83 -4.35
C THR A 119 -9.63 -7.05 -4.39
N ASN A 120 -8.66 -7.07 -3.48
CA ASN A 120 -7.98 -8.27 -3.06
C ASN A 120 -8.31 -8.52 -1.61
N ILE A 121 -8.64 -9.76 -1.27
CA ILE A 121 -8.95 -10.17 0.10
C ILE A 121 -7.86 -11.06 0.70
N PHE A 122 -6.79 -11.31 -0.06
CA PHE A 122 -5.66 -12.12 0.35
C PHE A 122 -4.36 -11.32 0.43
N TYR A 123 -3.43 -11.83 1.22
CA TYR A 123 -2.07 -11.29 1.36
C TYR A 123 -2.03 -9.86 1.91
N ASN A 124 -2.96 -9.51 2.80
CA ASN A 124 -2.92 -8.22 3.50
C ASN A 124 -1.65 -8.13 4.35
N VAL A 125 -1.15 -6.90 4.55
CA VAL A 125 -0.08 -6.62 5.51
C VAL A 125 -0.61 -6.67 6.94
N LEU A 126 -1.86 -6.22 7.16
CA LEU A 126 -2.58 -6.32 8.42
C LEU A 126 -3.92 -7.04 8.23
N GLU A 127 -4.41 -7.72 9.25
CA GLU A 127 -5.71 -8.38 9.18
C GLU A 127 -6.82 -7.33 9.06
N ASN A 128 -7.71 -7.51 8.08
CA ASN A 128 -8.77 -6.55 7.80
C ASN A 128 -9.83 -6.47 8.90
N ASN A 129 -9.97 -7.50 9.73
CA ASN A 129 -10.89 -7.54 10.86
C ASN A 129 -10.33 -6.85 12.13
N ARG A 130 -9.07 -6.39 12.10
CA ARG A 130 -8.37 -5.74 13.22
C ARG A 130 -8.24 -4.23 13.02
N GLY A 131 -9.38 -3.55 13.08
CA GLY A 131 -9.45 -2.09 12.91
C GLY A 131 -8.60 -1.29 13.91
N ASP A 132 -8.34 -1.85 15.09
CA ASP A 132 -7.39 -1.33 16.09
C ASP A 132 -5.95 -1.31 15.56
N GLU A 133 -5.48 -2.41 14.98
CA GLU A 133 -4.12 -2.49 14.41
C GLU A 133 -3.97 -1.60 13.17
N ILE A 134 -5.00 -1.53 12.33
CA ILE A 134 -5.04 -0.63 11.16
C ILE A 134 -4.95 0.82 11.61
N LYS A 135 -5.70 1.21 12.64
CA LYS A 135 -5.64 2.54 13.25
C LYS A 135 -4.25 2.86 13.78
N ASP A 136 -3.69 1.96 14.57
CA ASP A 136 -2.36 2.14 15.15
C ASP A 136 -1.28 2.26 14.07
N PHE A 137 -1.38 1.44 13.01
CA PHE A 137 -0.48 1.55 11.85
C PHE A 137 -0.60 2.92 11.17
N ILE A 138 -1.80 3.35 10.81
CA ILE A 138 -2.00 4.62 10.10
C ILE A 138 -1.47 5.77 10.95
N THR A 139 -1.85 5.84 12.22
CA THR A 139 -1.46 6.94 13.11
C THR A 139 0.05 6.98 13.39
N SER A 140 0.69 5.84 13.62
CA SER A 140 2.12 5.77 13.93
C SER A 140 3.04 5.95 12.71
N THR A 141 2.53 5.70 11.50
CA THR A 141 3.34 5.80 10.27
C THR A 141 3.07 7.06 9.46
N TRP A 142 2.01 7.82 9.78
CA TRP A 142 1.52 8.90 8.93
C TRP A 142 2.58 9.91 8.54
N GLU A 143 3.37 10.42 9.49
CA GLU A 143 4.40 11.44 9.23
C GLU A 143 5.48 10.92 8.27
N GLN A 144 6.00 9.71 8.53
CA GLN A 144 7.01 9.09 7.66
C GLN A 144 6.43 8.72 6.30
N PHE A 145 5.17 8.30 6.26
CA PHE A 145 4.47 8.05 5.01
C PHE A 145 4.35 9.32 4.17
N GLU A 146 3.90 10.44 4.76
CA GLU A 146 3.82 11.72 4.05
C GLU A 146 5.18 12.20 3.56
N TYR A 147 6.22 12.09 4.39
CA TYR A 147 7.59 12.41 4.01
C TYR A 147 8.05 11.58 2.79
N ASN A 148 7.78 10.27 2.81
CA ASN A 148 8.24 9.36 1.77
C ASN A 148 7.31 9.29 0.54
N TYR A 149 6.09 9.81 0.60
CA TYR A 149 5.03 9.62 -0.40
C TYR A 149 5.52 9.87 -1.84
N GLU A 150 6.00 11.08 -2.12
CA GLU A 150 6.57 11.44 -3.43
C GLU A 150 8.03 11.02 -3.57
N ARG A 151 8.84 11.19 -2.51
CA ARG A 151 10.29 10.93 -2.53
C ARG A 151 10.61 9.50 -2.95
N ARG A 152 9.81 8.56 -2.44
CA ARG A 152 9.94 7.12 -2.69
C ARG A 152 8.91 6.59 -3.67
N LYS A 153 8.07 7.47 -4.22
CA LYS A 153 6.97 7.15 -5.15
C LYS A 153 6.09 6.02 -4.61
N LEU A 154 5.72 6.10 -3.33
CA LEU A 154 5.02 5.03 -2.63
C LEU A 154 3.72 4.57 -3.33
N PRO A 155 2.87 5.46 -3.89
CA PRO A 155 1.67 5.00 -4.61
C PRO A 155 1.98 4.01 -5.73
N LEU A 156 3.01 4.31 -6.54
CA LEU A 156 3.43 3.43 -7.63
C LEU A 156 4.01 2.11 -7.13
N ILE A 157 4.77 2.16 -6.03
CA ILE A 157 5.30 0.97 -5.37
C ILE A 157 4.16 0.07 -4.87
N PHE A 158 3.14 0.66 -4.25
CA PHE A 158 1.98 -0.08 -3.75
C PHE A 158 1.18 -0.73 -4.88
N ASP A 159 1.01 -0.03 -6.00
CA ASP A 159 0.40 -0.60 -7.21
C ASP A 159 1.20 -1.80 -7.74
N TYR A 160 2.54 -1.72 -7.81
CA TYR A 160 3.34 -2.87 -8.24
C TYR A 160 3.24 -4.08 -7.30
N ILE A 161 3.17 -3.85 -5.98
CA ILE A 161 2.92 -4.91 -5.01
C ILE A 161 1.56 -5.56 -5.26
N PHE A 162 0.51 -4.75 -5.41
CA PHE A 162 -0.83 -5.25 -5.75
C PHE A 162 -0.83 -6.11 -7.02
N GLN A 163 -0.19 -5.63 -8.10
CA GLN A 163 -0.12 -6.35 -9.37
C GLN A 163 0.62 -7.69 -9.23
N ALA A 164 1.69 -7.75 -8.43
CA ALA A 164 2.41 -8.98 -8.16
C ALA A 164 1.53 -10.07 -7.53
N PHE A 165 0.50 -9.69 -6.75
CA PHE A 165 -0.46 -10.66 -6.20
C PHE A 165 -1.63 -10.97 -7.13
N SER A 166 -1.96 -10.05 -8.03
CA SER A 166 -3.16 -10.15 -8.89
C SER A 166 -2.99 -11.02 -10.14
N VAL A 167 -1.76 -11.21 -10.62
CA VAL A 167 -1.47 -12.06 -11.79
C VAL A 167 -1.35 -13.54 -11.41
N ASN A 168 -1.64 -14.45 -12.35
CA ASN A 168 -1.63 -15.89 -12.08
C ASN A 168 -0.28 -16.58 -12.38
N THR A 169 0.51 -16.06 -13.33
CA THR A 169 1.79 -16.65 -13.75
C THR A 169 2.93 -16.20 -12.85
N ILE A 170 3.75 -17.15 -12.39
CA ILE A 170 4.80 -16.88 -11.40
C ILE A 170 5.88 -15.94 -11.94
N GLU A 171 6.21 -16.04 -13.22
CA GLU A 171 7.17 -15.17 -13.91
C GLU A 171 6.69 -13.71 -13.86
N THR A 172 5.41 -13.47 -14.13
CA THR A 172 4.84 -12.11 -14.07
C THR A 172 4.81 -11.60 -12.63
N LYS A 173 4.50 -12.45 -11.65
CA LYS A 173 4.60 -12.07 -10.22
C LYS A 173 6.03 -11.65 -9.86
N LEU A 174 7.02 -12.40 -10.31
CA LEU A 174 8.43 -12.12 -10.09
C LEU A 174 8.87 -10.83 -10.80
N VAL A 175 8.45 -10.60 -12.05
CA VAL A 175 8.72 -9.37 -12.80
C VAL A 175 8.21 -8.14 -12.04
N PHE A 176 6.96 -8.14 -11.56
CA PHE A 176 6.46 -7.02 -10.76
C PHE A 176 7.25 -6.85 -9.46
N SER A 177 7.66 -7.94 -8.81
CA SER A 177 8.50 -7.90 -7.61
C SER A 177 9.88 -7.27 -7.90
N TYR A 178 10.50 -7.62 -9.03
CA TYR A 178 11.79 -7.06 -9.43
C TYR A 178 11.69 -5.58 -9.83
N VAL A 179 10.64 -5.20 -10.56
CA VAL A 179 10.36 -3.79 -10.88
C VAL A 179 10.14 -2.98 -9.60
N THR A 180 9.49 -3.57 -8.60
CA THR A 180 9.30 -2.94 -7.28
C THR A 180 10.65 -2.69 -6.59
N LEU A 181 11.50 -3.72 -6.49
CA LEU A 181 12.85 -3.58 -5.90
C LEU A 181 13.72 -2.57 -6.66
N GLU A 182 13.70 -2.61 -7.99
CA GLU A 182 14.43 -1.67 -8.84
C GLU A 182 13.96 -0.23 -8.59
N SER A 183 12.65 -0.01 -8.46
CA SER A 183 12.05 1.31 -8.17
C SER A 183 12.40 1.81 -6.77
N LEU A 184 12.36 0.93 -5.76
CA LEU A 184 12.78 1.25 -4.39
C LEU A 184 14.25 1.65 -4.36
N LYS A 185 15.12 0.85 -4.99
CA LYS A 185 16.56 1.13 -5.11
C LYS A 185 16.83 2.44 -5.85
N TYR A 186 16.12 2.69 -6.95
CA TYR A 186 16.29 3.90 -7.74
C TYR A 186 15.91 5.15 -6.96
N THR A 187 14.76 5.13 -6.26
CA THR A 187 14.32 6.26 -5.43
C THR A 187 15.25 6.49 -4.24
N PHE A 188 15.76 5.42 -3.61
CA PHE A 188 16.83 5.52 -2.60
C PHE A 188 18.08 6.22 -3.13
N ALA A 189 18.59 5.78 -4.29
CA ALA A 189 19.80 6.35 -4.85
C ALA A 189 19.63 7.84 -5.19
N LYS A 190 18.43 8.24 -5.64
CA LYS A 190 18.07 9.65 -5.86
C LYS A 190 18.03 10.45 -4.57
N GLU A 191 17.42 9.90 -3.53
CA GLU A 191 17.37 10.52 -2.20
C GLU A 191 18.78 10.73 -1.60
N LYS A 192 19.68 9.77 -1.77
CA LYS A 192 21.10 9.91 -1.38
C LYS A 192 21.92 10.79 -2.31
N SER A 193 21.29 11.41 -3.32
CA SER A 193 21.94 12.28 -4.29
C SER A 193 23.10 11.61 -5.06
N PHE A 194 23.01 10.29 -5.30
CA PHE A 194 24.00 9.61 -6.15
C PHE A 194 23.86 10.07 -7.60
N LYS A 195 25.01 10.28 -8.26
CA LYS A 195 25.04 10.73 -9.65
C LYS A 195 24.63 9.59 -10.57
N PHE A 196 23.63 9.82 -11.41
CA PHE A 196 23.24 8.89 -12.46
C PHE A 196 23.91 9.30 -13.78
N SER A 197 24.81 8.47 -14.30
CA SER A 197 25.47 8.70 -15.59
C SER A 197 25.74 7.39 -16.32
N ASN A 198 25.56 7.40 -17.65
CA ASN A 198 25.74 6.23 -18.52
C ASN A 198 24.95 4.99 -18.04
N GLY A 199 23.69 5.20 -17.65
CA GLY A 199 22.80 4.13 -17.19
C GLY A 199 23.13 3.54 -15.82
N CYS A 200 24.08 4.11 -15.08
CA CYS A 200 24.50 3.59 -13.77
C CYS A 200 24.55 4.70 -12.70
N PHE A 201 24.35 4.32 -11.44
CA PHE A 201 24.63 5.20 -10.31
C PHE A 201 26.11 5.16 -9.93
N ARG A 202 26.60 6.29 -9.43
CA ARG A 202 27.98 6.46 -8.97
C ARG A 202 28.01 7.16 -7.61
N ASP A 203 28.96 6.76 -6.78
CA ASP A 203 29.25 7.43 -5.52
C ASP A 203 29.98 8.77 -5.73
N GLN A 204 30.32 9.44 -4.62
CA GLN A 204 31.04 10.72 -4.64
C GLN A 204 32.43 10.63 -5.28
N ASN A 205 33.04 9.44 -5.28
CA ASN A 205 34.34 9.15 -5.89
C ASN A 205 34.21 8.69 -7.35
N SER A 206 33.03 8.85 -7.95
CA SER A 206 32.69 8.39 -9.32
C SER A 206 32.79 6.87 -9.52
N LYS A 207 32.89 6.08 -8.45
CA LYS A 207 32.86 4.62 -8.51
C LYS A 207 31.45 4.16 -8.86
N ARG A 208 31.34 3.22 -9.81
CA ARG A 208 30.08 2.61 -10.19
C ARG A 208 29.51 1.82 -9.00
N LEU A 209 28.26 2.08 -8.67
CA LEU A 209 27.49 1.31 -7.69
C LEU A 209 26.68 0.24 -8.44
N SER A 210 26.88 -1.03 -8.07
CA SER A 210 26.11 -2.13 -8.63
C SER A 210 24.69 -2.17 -8.05
N PHE A 211 23.83 -3.01 -8.65
CA PHE A 211 22.51 -3.29 -8.09
C PHE A 211 22.61 -3.79 -6.64
N ASN A 212 23.52 -4.74 -6.40
CA ASN A 212 23.73 -5.34 -5.08
C ASN A 212 24.23 -4.31 -4.06
N ASP A 213 25.14 -3.41 -4.46
CA ASP A 213 25.64 -2.35 -3.57
C ASP A 213 24.50 -1.45 -3.09
N LEU A 214 23.69 -0.95 -4.03
CA LEU A 214 22.59 -0.05 -3.71
C LEU A 214 21.49 -0.72 -2.89
N ILE A 215 21.15 -1.97 -3.19
CA ILE A 215 20.16 -2.71 -2.41
C ILE A 215 20.66 -2.92 -0.98
N LYS A 216 21.91 -3.34 -0.78
CA LYS A 216 22.48 -3.50 0.56
C LYS A 216 22.50 -2.18 1.33
N MET A 217 22.90 -1.08 0.69
CA MET A 217 22.87 0.25 1.31
C MET A 217 21.45 0.66 1.69
N MET A 218 20.46 0.40 0.83
CA MET A 218 19.06 0.70 1.07
C MET A 218 18.49 -0.12 2.24
N LEU A 219 18.75 -1.43 2.28
CA LEU A 219 18.26 -2.30 3.36
C LEU A 219 18.92 -1.98 4.70
N ASN A 220 20.22 -1.68 4.69
CA ASN A 220 20.96 -1.30 5.90
C ASN A 220 20.45 0.02 6.51
N GLU A 221 19.88 0.94 5.73
CA GLU A 221 19.30 2.18 6.26
C GLU A 221 18.11 1.94 7.20
N VAL A 222 17.43 0.82 7.03
CA VAL A 222 16.25 0.45 7.82
C VAL A 222 16.50 -0.81 8.67
N ASP A 223 17.77 -1.10 8.94
CA ASP A 223 18.25 -2.22 9.76
C ASP A 223 17.78 -3.60 9.28
N ILE A 224 17.66 -3.80 7.96
CA ILE A 224 17.35 -5.09 7.37
C ILE A 224 18.63 -5.75 6.87
N ASN A 225 19.02 -6.86 7.51
CA ASN A 225 20.07 -7.74 7.00
C ASN A 225 19.42 -8.91 6.24
N PHE A 226 19.60 -8.94 4.92
CA PHE A 226 18.94 -9.91 4.05
C PHE A 226 19.84 -10.30 2.88
N ASP A 227 19.88 -11.59 2.56
CA ASP A 227 20.58 -12.06 1.36
C ASP A 227 19.66 -11.95 0.14
N VAL A 228 20.13 -11.22 -0.87
CA VAL A 228 19.40 -10.96 -2.13
C VAL A 228 19.98 -11.75 -3.30
N LYS A 229 20.94 -12.65 -3.05
CA LYS A 229 21.61 -13.42 -4.11
C LYS A 229 20.63 -14.20 -4.98
N GLU A 230 19.75 -15.00 -4.39
CA GLU A 230 18.78 -15.81 -5.14
C GLU A 230 17.79 -14.95 -5.94
N ILE A 231 17.38 -13.80 -5.38
CA ILE A 231 16.52 -12.83 -6.07
C ILE A 231 17.21 -12.29 -7.31
N ILE A 232 18.50 -11.94 -7.20
CA ILE A 232 19.30 -11.40 -8.30
C ILE A 232 19.55 -12.46 -9.38
N GLU A 233 19.90 -13.68 -8.99
CA GLU A 233 20.13 -14.79 -9.92
C GLU A 233 18.86 -15.08 -10.73
N LEU A 234 17.73 -15.30 -10.06
CA LEU A 234 16.47 -15.60 -10.74
C LEU A 234 15.96 -14.42 -11.59
N ARG A 235 16.19 -13.18 -11.15
CA ARG A 235 15.91 -11.99 -11.96
C ARG A 235 16.70 -12.00 -13.27
N ASN A 236 17.99 -12.28 -13.20
CA ASN A 236 18.83 -12.28 -14.40
C ASN A 236 18.41 -13.40 -15.35
N ASP A 237 18.06 -14.58 -14.84
CA ASP A 237 17.54 -15.68 -15.65
C ASP A 237 16.26 -15.25 -16.39
N ILE A 238 15.25 -14.74 -15.68
CA ILE A 238 13.97 -14.33 -16.28
C ILE A 238 14.15 -13.18 -17.29
N ILE A 239 15.02 -12.21 -17.01
CA ILE A 239 15.24 -11.06 -17.91
C ILE A 239 16.00 -11.46 -19.17
N HIS A 240 16.92 -12.43 -19.10
CA HIS A 240 17.79 -12.78 -20.23
C HIS A 240 17.29 -13.98 -21.04
N SER A 241 16.45 -14.84 -20.45
CA SER A 241 15.95 -16.05 -21.11
C SER A 241 14.42 -16.10 -21.27
N ASP A 242 13.71 -15.01 -20.90
CA ASP A 242 12.23 -14.85 -20.95
C ASP A 242 11.41 -15.83 -20.10
N PHE A 243 11.99 -16.97 -19.71
CA PHE A 243 11.45 -17.96 -18.80
C PHE A 243 12.55 -18.46 -17.88
N THR A 244 12.20 -19.26 -16.88
CA THR A 244 13.19 -19.90 -16.00
C THR A 244 13.08 -21.42 -16.14
N GLU A 245 14.23 -22.08 -16.23
CA GLU A 245 14.30 -23.55 -16.22
C GLU A 245 14.04 -24.13 -14.82
N LYS A 246 13.95 -23.27 -13.80
CA LYS A 246 13.72 -23.72 -12.42
C LYS A 246 12.26 -24.11 -12.21
N PRO A 247 11.99 -25.13 -11.38
CA PRO A 247 10.63 -25.57 -11.07
C PRO A 247 9.78 -24.45 -10.46
N TYR A 248 8.47 -24.48 -10.74
CA TYR A 248 7.48 -23.53 -10.20
C TYR A 248 7.63 -23.32 -8.69
N GLU A 249 7.79 -24.39 -7.92
CA GLU A 249 7.91 -24.31 -6.45
C GLU A 249 9.11 -23.48 -5.98
N HIS A 250 10.23 -23.55 -6.72
CA HIS A 250 11.41 -22.73 -6.42
C HIS A 250 11.09 -21.25 -6.70
N ASN A 251 10.52 -20.96 -7.87
CA ASN A 251 10.18 -19.60 -8.27
C ASN A 251 9.15 -18.97 -7.33
N PHE A 252 8.17 -19.75 -6.89
CA PHE A 252 7.18 -19.35 -5.89
C PHE A 252 7.83 -19.02 -4.55
N LYS A 253 8.76 -19.85 -4.06
CA LYS A 253 9.52 -19.54 -2.83
C LYS A 253 10.31 -18.23 -2.95
N VAL A 254 11.00 -18.02 -4.07
CA VAL A 254 11.74 -16.77 -4.31
C VAL A 254 10.79 -15.57 -4.40
N PHE A 255 9.61 -15.73 -5.00
CA PHE A 255 8.58 -14.69 -5.04
C PHE A 255 8.13 -14.30 -3.62
N ILE A 256 7.77 -15.29 -2.79
CA ILE A 256 7.35 -15.04 -1.40
C ILE A 256 8.48 -14.34 -0.62
N TYR A 257 9.71 -14.83 -0.75
CA TYR A 257 10.89 -14.26 -0.11
C TYR A 257 11.14 -12.80 -0.55
N CYS A 258 10.99 -12.52 -1.85
CA CYS A 258 11.10 -11.17 -2.40
C CYS A 258 10.00 -10.23 -1.87
N GLN A 259 8.76 -10.71 -1.79
CA GLN A 259 7.64 -9.93 -1.26
C GLN A 259 7.76 -9.67 0.24
N HIS A 260 8.31 -10.62 1.01
CA HIS A 260 8.64 -10.39 2.43
C HIS A 260 9.65 -9.26 2.57
N LEU A 261 10.72 -9.30 1.79
CA LEU A 261 11.75 -8.25 1.79
C LEU A 261 11.15 -6.88 1.48
N ILE A 262 10.38 -6.78 0.40
CA ILE A 262 9.76 -5.52 -0.06
C ILE A 262 8.83 -4.97 1.02
N ARG A 263 7.92 -5.78 1.55
CA ARG A 263 6.94 -5.35 2.55
C ARG A 263 7.61 -4.98 3.87
N ASN A 264 8.54 -5.80 4.36
CA ASN A 264 9.30 -5.50 5.57
C ASN A 264 10.10 -4.19 5.41
N TYR A 265 10.75 -4.00 4.25
CA TYR A 265 11.44 -2.74 3.94
C TYR A 265 10.51 -1.54 4.03
N ILE A 266 9.33 -1.59 3.40
CA ILE A 266 8.35 -0.49 3.43
C ILE A 266 7.88 -0.24 4.87
N ILE A 267 7.53 -1.28 5.61
CA ILE A 267 7.06 -1.17 7.01
C ILE A 267 8.13 -0.50 7.89
N LYS A 268 9.40 -0.89 7.73
CA LYS A 268 10.53 -0.29 8.46
C LYS A 268 10.83 1.14 8.01
N LEU A 269 10.77 1.42 6.72
CA LEU A 269 10.90 2.76 6.14
C LEU A 269 9.83 3.71 6.70
N LEU A 270 8.60 3.22 6.90
CA LEU A 270 7.51 3.96 7.51
C LEU A 270 7.61 4.07 9.04
N GLY A 271 8.63 3.45 9.66
CA GLY A 271 8.87 3.51 11.10
C GLY A 271 7.92 2.66 11.95
N TYR A 272 7.14 1.76 11.35
CA TYR A 272 6.19 0.93 12.11
C TYR A 272 6.91 -0.13 12.95
N ARG A 273 6.45 -0.28 14.20
CA ARG A 273 7.01 -1.23 15.19
C ARG A 273 6.01 -2.24 15.72
N GLY A 274 4.76 -2.18 15.27
CA GLY A 274 3.72 -3.12 15.69
C GLY A 274 3.78 -4.45 14.94
N TYR A 275 2.77 -5.28 15.18
CA TYR A 275 2.62 -6.57 14.51
C TYR A 275 2.17 -6.39 13.05
N TYR A 276 2.70 -7.23 12.16
CA TYR A 276 2.28 -7.30 10.77
C TYR A 276 2.47 -8.71 10.22
N ILE A 277 1.76 -9.01 9.13
CA ILE A 277 1.77 -10.30 8.49
C ILE A 277 2.74 -10.29 7.30
N LEU A 278 3.65 -11.25 7.30
CA LEU A 278 4.41 -11.62 6.12
C LEU A 278 3.61 -12.63 5.29
N VAL A 279 3.78 -12.57 3.97
CA VAL A 279 3.06 -13.41 2.99
C VAL A 279 3.16 -14.89 3.37
N ARG A 280 2.05 -15.61 3.41
CA ARG A 280 2.07 -17.06 3.67
C ARG A 280 2.02 -17.85 2.38
#